data_AF-A0A0F8AVD7-F1
#
_entry.id   AF-A0A0F8AVD7-F1
#
_cell.length_a   1.000
_cell.length_b   1.000
_cell.length_c   1.000
_cell.angle_alpha   90.00
_cell.angle_beta   90.00
_cell.angle_gamma   90.00
#
_symmetry.space_group_name_H-M   'P 1'
#
loop_
_entity.id
_entity.type
_entity.pdbx_description
1 polymer ?
#
loop_
_entity_poly.entity_id
_entity_poly.type
_entity_poly.pdbx_seq_one_letter_code
_entity_poly.pdbx_strand_id
1 'polypeptide(L)'
;MDRLILKPQVTDFSALVLHHIVVLLLLTHSCGGQSQVIDPSQPIVAIVGDDIILPCHLKIPADVDALGMTVEWARPDLDPRFVHLRRGGVELLLEEHALYTGRTSLFINNLKCGDISLKLSKVKLSDAGTYKCFLPTLDTESVVQLAVGSVSSPEVDMSTVSNGVLLECKSKGWYPEPEVIWLDAEGNLLSAGPTETVRGPDDLYTVSSRVTVEKSNSFTCRVQQKTITQTRETHIHVPAELFVVQSSSAVRISISLFVCFIFIGAVVFIMWRMRQTEKTKTDDLLMEDRRHGTISEKMKHLDNRKEKLEEDFQKKEEELKDVTEMITTLTEQKKNLKDQREKLTSLQEDNTQILKTDIKKKEKREKIKEDLEMRKREYKALLQNIEKLLETTEDLIIKISERKAKIETDKEQMNKTLKELEKEREETKKKLELEEERKALIEVEKETERKPEVEQPEEEKEKGKEGGQKGKDTGKNDPSSTDAVV
;
A
#
# COMPACT_ATOMS: atom_id res chain seq x y z
N MET A 1 -34.54 82.69 10.28
CA MET A 1 -34.35 82.06 11.61
C MET A 1 -34.54 80.57 11.43
N ASP A 2 -33.46 79.88 11.09
CA ASP A 2 -33.43 78.43 10.95
C ASP A 2 -33.53 77.78 12.33
N ARG A 3 -34.52 76.89 12.51
CA ARG A 3 -34.54 75.94 13.63
C ARG A 3 -34.10 74.58 13.11
N LEU A 4 -32.85 74.22 13.41
CA LEU A 4 -32.35 72.84 13.34
C LEU A 4 -33.12 71.98 14.35
N ILE A 5 -34.00 71.11 13.83
CA ILE A 5 -34.68 70.08 14.61
C ILE A 5 -33.80 68.84 14.58
N LEU A 6 -33.10 68.59 15.68
CA LEU A 6 -32.38 67.35 15.95
C LEU A 6 -33.41 66.22 16.16
N LYS A 7 -33.56 65.31 15.18
CA LYS A 7 -34.37 64.09 15.32
C LYS A 7 -33.64 63.06 16.19
N PRO A 8 -34.36 62.26 17.00
CA PRO A 8 -33.77 61.51 18.11
C PRO A 8 -33.09 60.23 17.63
N GLN A 9 -31.79 60.10 17.94
CA GLN A 9 -30.94 58.92 17.77
C GLN A 9 -31.23 57.81 18.81
N VAL A 10 -32.46 57.74 19.32
CA VAL A 10 -32.82 56.99 20.54
C VAL A 10 -33.46 55.63 20.22
N THR A 11 -34.04 55.46 19.02
CA THR A 11 -34.71 54.21 18.62
C THR A 11 -33.74 53.10 18.23
N ASP A 12 -32.65 53.43 17.52
CA ASP A 12 -31.64 52.44 17.11
C ASP A 12 -30.78 51.97 18.30
N PHE A 13 -30.48 52.87 19.23
CA PHE A 13 -29.73 52.53 20.45
C PHE A 13 -30.54 51.59 21.36
N SER A 14 -31.87 51.81 21.46
CA SER A 14 -32.75 50.95 22.24
C SER A 14 -32.90 49.54 21.65
N ALA A 15 -32.95 49.42 20.32
CA ALA A 15 -33.02 48.14 19.62
C ALA A 15 -31.71 47.33 19.71
N LEU A 16 -30.56 48.00 19.64
CA LEU A 16 -29.22 47.40 19.83
C LEU A 16 -29.02 46.93 21.28
N VAL A 17 -29.44 47.72 22.26
CA VAL A 17 -29.40 47.35 23.68
C VAL A 17 -30.33 46.16 23.95
N LEU A 18 -31.54 46.15 23.39
CA LEU A 18 -32.44 44.98 23.47
C LEU A 18 -31.84 43.74 22.78
N HIS A 19 -31.22 43.88 21.62
CA HIS A 19 -30.51 42.77 20.96
C HIS A 19 -29.36 42.24 21.82
N HIS A 20 -28.54 43.12 22.40
CA HIS A 20 -27.45 42.70 23.27
C HIS A 20 -27.95 42.06 24.57
N ILE A 21 -29.06 42.52 25.14
CA ILE A 21 -29.71 41.91 26.30
C ILE A 21 -30.30 40.54 25.94
N VAL A 22 -30.96 40.40 24.79
CA VAL A 22 -31.50 39.12 24.31
C VAL A 22 -30.38 38.14 24.00
N VAL A 23 -29.29 38.58 23.37
CA VAL A 23 -28.10 37.76 23.11
C VAL A 23 -27.40 37.39 24.43
N LEU A 24 -27.29 38.30 25.41
CA LEU A 24 -26.79 37.97 26.74
C LEU A 24 -27.70 36.96 27.45
N LEU A 25 -29.02 37.12 27.39
CA LEU A 25 -30.00 36.21 27.97
C LEU A 25 -29.96 34.82 27.31
N LEU A 26 -29.71 34.76 26.00
CA LEU A 26 -29.50 33.52 25.25
C LEU A 26 -28.14 32.86 25.58
N LEU A 27 -27.11 33.66 25.88
CA LEU A 27 -25.79 33.19 26.34
C LEU A 27 -25.80 32.74 27.81
N THR A 28 -26.69 33.27 28.65
CA THR A 28 -26.85 32.84 30.06
C THR A 28 -27.78 31.64 30.24
N HIS A 29 -28.44 31.15 29.19
CA HIS A 29 -29.41 30.05 29.26
C HIS A 29 -29.18 28.90 28.28
N SER A 30 -27.99 28.75 27.69
CA SER A 30 -27.67 27.58 26.86
C SER A 30 -27.09 26.43 27.70
N CYS A 31 -27.87 25.96 28.68
CA CYS A 31 -27.75 24.59 29.21
C CYS A 31 -28.85 23.71 28.58
N GLY A 32 -29.07 23.90 27.28
CA GLY A 32 -30.07 23.20 26.48
C GLY A 32 -29.43 22.07 25.69
N GLY A 33 -28.81 21.11 26.37
CA GLY A 33 -28.53 19.80 25.78
C GLY A 33 -29.79 18.95 25.91
N GLN A 34 -30.34 18.50 24.78
CA GLN A 34 -31.38 17.48 24.79
C GLN A 34 -30.82 16.27 25.55
N SER A 35 -31.38 15.95 26.72
CA SER A 35 -31.07 14.72 27.44
C SER A 35 -31.48 13.58 26.52
N GLN A 36 -30.55 13.07 25.71
CA GLN A 36 -30.63 11.69 25.29
C GLN A 36 -30.49 10.90 26.58
N VAL A 37 -31.64 10.48 27.10
CA VAL A 37 -31.71 9.40 28.06
C VAL A 37 -31.15 8.19 27.32
N ILE A 38 -29.84 8.01 27.40
CA ILE A 38 -29.21 6.73 27.07
C ILE A 38 -29.90 5.76 28.01
N ASP A 39 -30.65 4.84 27.41
CA ASP A 39 -31.34 3.79 28.14
C ASP A 39 -30.30 3.12 29.08
N PRO A 40 -30.48 3.15 30.41
CA PRO A 40 -29.54 2.59 31.37
C PRO A 40 -29.21 1.10 31.13
N SER A 41 -29.95 0.43 30.25
CA SER A 41 -29.81 -0.99 29.95
C SER A 41 -28.76 -1.34 28.89
N GLN A 42 -28.29 -0.40 28.05
CA GLN A 42 -27.27 -0.73 27.04
C GLN A 42 -25.85 -0.41 27.53
N PRO A 43 -24.95 -1.41 27.55
CA PRO A 43 -23.56 -1.18 27.92
C PRO A 43 -22.86 -0.34 26.85
N ILE A 44 -21.98 0.54 27.29
CA ILE A 44 -21.08 1.29 26.42
C ILE A 44 -20.02 0.33 25.92
N VAL A 45 -19.81 0.31 24.61
CA VAL A 45 -18.79 -0.52 23.97
C VAL A 45 -17.54 0.33 23.71
N ALA A 46 -16.38 -0.17 24.11
CA ALA A 46 -15.09 0.45 23.85
C ALA A 46 -14.11 -0.56 23.26
N ILE A 47 -13.24 -0.12 22.34
CA ILE A 47 -12.14 -0.94 21.84
C ILE A 47 -10.89 -0.67 22.67
N VAL A 48 -10.11 -1.72 22.95
CA VAL A 48 -8.81 -1.59 23.63
C VAL A 48 -7.94 -0.56 22.91
N GLY A 49 -7.40 0.39 23.68
CA GLY A 49 -6.57 1.49 23.19
C GLY A 49 -7.31 2.81 22.97
N ASP A 50 -8.64 2.78 22.85
CA ASP A 50 -9.44 3.99 22.61
C ASP A 50 -9.53 4.89 23.86
N ASP A 51 -9.88 6.15 23.63
CA ASP A 51 -10.34 7.10 24.66
C ASP A 51 -11.86 7.18 24.60
N ILE A 52 -12.54 6.98 25.74
CA ILE A 52 -14.00 6.97 25.83
C ILE A 52 -14.53 7.97 26.86
N ILE A 53 -15.84 8.22 26.78
CA ILE A 53 -16.58 8.99 27.78
C ILE A 53 -17.64 8.07 28.38
N LEU A 54 -17.63 7.91 29.70
CA LEU A 54 -18.72 7.32 30.45
C LEU A 54 -19.70 8.45 30.82
N PRO A 55 -20.87 8.53 30.17
CA PRO A 55 -21.83 9.59 30.36
C PRO A 55 -22.51 9.45 31.73
N CYS A 56 -22.63 10.56 32.44
CA CYS A 56 -23.45 10.60 33.65
C CYS A 56 -24.03 11.99 33.85
N HIS A 57 -25.36 12.07 33.83
CA HIS A 57 -26.11 13.31 34.02
C HIS A 57 -26.96 13.20 35.28
N LEU A 58 -26.62 13.98 36.29
CA LEU A 58 -27.35 14.05 37.56
C LEU A 58 -27.92 15.47 37.74
N LYS A 59 -29.12 15.56 38.32
CA LYS A 59 -29.75 16.86 38.57
C LYS A 59 -29.04 17.55 39.73
N ILE A 60 -28.50 18.73 39.46
CA ILE A 60 -27.85 19.58 40.47
C ILE A 60 -28.72 20.84 40.67
N PRO A 61 -29.17 21.12 41.90
CA PRO A 61 -29.89 22.37 42.21
C PRO A 61 -29.04 23.62 41.93
N ALA A 62 -29.68 24.70 41.48
CA ALA A 62 -28.99 25.93 41.06
C ALA A 62 -28.30 26.68 42.22
N ASP A 63 -28.70 26.41 43.46
CA ASP A 63 -28.18 26.99 44.70
C ASP A 63 -26.95 26.25 45.25
N VAL A 64 -26.55 25.14 44.62
CA VAL A 64 -25.37 24.34 45.03
C VAL A 64 -24.15 24.72 44.19
N ASP A 65 -23.00 24.92 44.84
CA ASP A 65 -21.72 25.10 44.14
C ASP A 65 -21.24 23.79 43.50
N ALA A 66 -21.62 23.59 42.24
CA ALA A 66 -21.24 22.43 41.44
C ALA A 66 -19.72 22.30 41.18
N LEU A 67 -18.93 23.37 41.31
CA LEU A 67 -17.48 23.31 41.08
C LEU A 67 -16.71 22.85 42.33
N GLY A 68 -17.22 23.20 43.51
CA GLY A 68 -16.68 22.82 44.80
C GLY A 68 -17.22 21.51 45.37
N MET A 69 -18.31 20.95 44.81
CA MET A 69 -18.91 19.71 45.31
C MET A 69 -18.01 18.47 45.15
N THR A 70 -18.34 17.42 45.91
CA THR A 70 -17.68 16.12 45.76
C THR A 70 -18.29 15.35 44.60
N VAL A 71 -17.43 14.82 43.72
CA VAL A 71 -17.82 13.92 42.62
C VAL A 71 -17.03 12.63 42.78
N GLU A 72 -17.75 11.51 42.86
CA GLU A 72 -17.16 10.19 42.97
C GLU A 72 -17.51 9.37 41.73
N TRP A 73 -16.49 8.84 41.06
CA TRP A 73 -16.65 7.70 40.18
C TRP A 73 -16.02 6.49 40.83
N ALA A 74 -16.81 5.44 41.00
CA ALA A 74 -16.40 4.23 41.70
C ALA A 74 -16.73 2.97 40.92
N ARG A 75 -15.90 1.95 41.11
CA ARG A 75 -16.14 0.58 40.70
C ARG A 75 -16.34 -0.29 41.95
N PRO A 76 -17.54 -0.87 42.16
CA PRO A 76 -17.84 -1.66 43.34
C PRO A 76 -16.97 -2.90 43.52
N ASP A 77 -16.37 -3.39 42.44
CA ASP A 77 -15.55 -4.60 42.40
C ASP A 77 -14.04 -4.36 42.62
N LEU A 78 -13.63 -3.10 42.84
CA LEU A 78 -12.24 -2.72 43.10
C LEU A 78 -12.04 -2.26 44.55
N ASP A 79 -10.80 -2.44 45.04
CA ASP A 79 -10.34 -1.90 46.33
C ASP A 79 -8.95 -1.26 46.17
N PRO A 80 -8.80 0.06 46.35
CA PRO A 80 -9.84 1.05 46.62
C PRO A 80 -10.84 1.20 45.46
N ARG A 81 -12.11 1.46 45.77
CA ARG A 81 -13.19 1.50 44.75
C ARG A 81 -13.13 2.70 43.80
N PHE A 82 -12.41 3.77 44.14
CA PHE A 82 -12.49 5.03 43.40
C PHE A 82 -11.68 4.98 42.11
N VAL A 83 -12.33 5.18 40.96
CA VAL A 83 -11.64 5.33 39.67
C VAL A 83 -11.35 6.80 39.34
N HIS A 84 -12.14 7.71 39.92
CA HIS A 84 -11.87 9.13 39.93
C HIS A 84 -12.54 9.78 41.14
N LEU A 85 -11.83 10.67 41.83
CA LEU A 85 -12.35 11.35 43.01
C LEU A 85 -11.97 12.83 43.02
N ARG A 86 -13.00 13.68 43.10
CA ARG A 86 -12.85 15.13 43.23
C ARG A 86 -13.57 15.61 44.48
N ARG A 87 -12.89 16.33 45.36
CA ARG A 87 -13.46 16.95 46.58
C ARG A 87 -13.02 18.41 46.68
N GLY A 88 -13.95 19.32 46.98
CA GLY A 88 -13.60 20.73 47.18
C GLY A 88 -12.97 21.39 45.95
N GLY A 89 -13.29 20.91 44.75
CA GLY A 89 -12.69 21.39 43.51
C GLY A 89 -11.27 20.91 43.22
N VAL A 90 -10.76 19.92 43.96
CA VAL A 90 -9.42 19.33 43.78
C VAL A 90 -9.54 17.83 43.50
N GLU A 91 -8.73 17.34 42.55
CA GLU A 91 -8.60 15.91 42.24
C GLU A 91 -7.69 15.22 43.25
N LEU A 92 -8.13 14.08 43.79
CA LEU A 92 -7.46 13.34 44.86
C LEU A 92 -6.80 12.06 44.33
N LEU A 93 -5.75 12.21 43.53
CA LEU A 93 -5.06 11.11 42.84
C LEU A 93 -4.53 9.98 43.76
N LEU A 94 -4.26 10.27 45.04
CA LEU A 94 -3.77 9.27 46.00
C LEU A 94 -4.86 8.33 46.52
N GLU A 95 -6.14 8.72 46.40
CA GLU A 95 -7.29 7.90 46.79
C GLU A 95 -7.86 7.12 45.60
N GLU A 96 -7.39 7.39 44.39
CA GLU A 96 -7.76 6.66 43.18
C GLU A 96 -7.07 5.30 43.09
N HIS A 97 -7.75 4.35 42.49
CA HIS A 97 -7.22 3.04 42.19
C HIS A 97 -6.09 3.15 41.17
N ALA A 98 -4.95 2.50 41.43
CA ALA A 98 -3.72 2.63 40.65
C ALA A 98 -3.87 2.31 39.15
N LEU A 99 -4.87 1.50 38.76
CA LEU A 99 -5.16 1.19 37.36
C LEU A 99 -5.75 2.36 36.55
N TYR A 100 -6.27 3.37 37.24
CA TYR A 100 -7.01 4.51 36.67
C TYR A 100 -6.27 5.84 36.83
N THR A 101 -5.31 5.93 37.76
CA THR A 101 -4.52 7.15 38.00
C THR A 101 -3.92 7.70 36.70
N GLY A 102 -4.21 8.97 36.41
CA GLY A 102 -3.70 9.65 35.20
C GLY A 102 -4.37 9.23 33.88
N ARG A 103 -5.41 8.40 33.93
CA ARG A 103 -6.22 8.00 32.77
C ARG A 103 -7.63 8.56 32.81
N THR A 104 -8.05 9.14 33.92
CA THR A 104 -9.41 9.64 34.14
C THR A 104 -9.45 11.16 34.26
N SER A 105 -10.51 11.80 33.77
CA SER A 105 -10.77 13.22 33.98
C SER A 105 -12.24 13.59 33.83
N LEU A 106 -12.64 14.71 34.42
CA LEU A 106 -14.00 15.27 34.32
C LEU A 106 -14.04 16.53 33.44
N PHE A 107 -15.20 16.78 32.85
CA PHE A 107 -15.48 18.02 32.11
C PHE A 107 -15.92 19.14 33.07
N ILE A 108 -14.96 19.79 33.73
CA ILE A 108 -15.21 20.74 34.83
C ILE A 108 -16.23 21.84 34.49
N ASN A 109 -16.21 22.35 33.26
CA ASN A 109 -17.15 23.40 32.83
C ASN A 109 -18.60 22.91 32.76
N ASN A 110 -18.80 21.62 32.56
CA ASN A 110 -20.12 21.00 32.38
C ASN A 110 -20.74 20.56 33.72
N LEU A 111 -19.97 20.54 34.81
CA LEU A 111 -20.47 20.17 36.14
C LEU A 111 -21.66 21.04 36.56
N LYS A 112 -21.64 22.35 36.24
CA LYS A 112 -22.76 23.28 36.53
C LYS A 112 -24.07 22.90 35.84
N CYS A 113 -23.96 22.16 34.74
CA CYS A 113 -25.08 21.66 33.95
C CYS A 113 -25.55 20.26 34.39
N GLY A 114 -24.99 19.69 35.47
CA GLY A 114 -25.33 18.34 35.91
C GLY A 114 -24.61 17.23 35.14
N ASP A 115 -23.73 17.58 34.20
CA ASP A 115 -22.95 16.62 33.44
C ASP A 115 -21.63 16.35 34.17
N ILE A 116 -21.54 15.15 34.74
CA ILE A 116 -20.40 14.63 35.50
C ILE A 116 -19.74 13.46 34.78
N SER A 117 -19.84 13.44 33.45
CA SER A 117 -19.29 12.38 32.61
C SER A 117 -17.78 12.23 32.79
N LEU A 118 -17.31 10.98 32.81
CA LEU A 118 -15.91 10.63 33.01
C LEU A 118 -15.24 10.34 31.68
N LYS A 119 -14.17 11.06 31.35
CA LYS A 119 -13.26 10.65 30.29
C LYS A 119 -12.35 9.54 30.84
N LEU A 120 -12.23 8.43 30.12
CA LEU A 120 -11.26 7.36 30.39
C LEU A 120 -10.38 7.15 29.16
N SER A 121 -9.07 7.31 29.33
CA SER A 121 -8.09 7.20 28.25
C SER A 121 -7.42 5.81 28.17
N LYS A 122 -7.07 5.40 26.94
CA LYS A 122 -6.35 4.16 26.62
C LYS A 122 -6.99 2.93 27.24
N VAL A 123 -8.24 2.65 26.90
CA VAL A 123 -9.06 1.57 27.48
C VAL A 123 -8.33 0.22 27.43
N LYS A 124 -8.46 -0.55 28.51
CA LYS A 124 -7.91 -1.90 28.68
C LYS A 124 -9.03 -2.89 28.91
N LEU A 125 -8.80 -4.18 28.63
CA LEU A 125 -9.79 -5.24 28.91
C LEU A 125 -10.25 -5.26 30.37
N SER A 126 -9.33 -5.00 31.31
CA SER A 126 -9.62 -4.92 32.75
C SER A 126 -10.57 -3.78 33.13
N ASP A 127 -10.75 -2.78 32.26
CA ASP A 127 -11.64 -1.67 32.53
C ASP A 127 -13.11 -2.06 32.35
N ALA A 128 -13.40 -3.21 31.72
CA ALA A 128 -14.76 -3.73 31.62
C ALA A 128 -15.38 -3.91 33.01
N GLY A 129 -16.64 -3.53 33.15
CA GLY A 129 -17.34 -3.63 34.43
C GLY A 129 -18.41 -2.56 34.64
N THR A 130 -18.90 -2.50 35.87
CA THR A 130 -19.94 -1.56 36.29
C THR A 130 -19.31 -0.37 37.00
N TYR A 131 -19.60 0.82 36.52
CA TYR A 131 -19.18 2.09 37.08
C TYR A 131 -20.37 2.79 37.73
N LYS A 132 -20.10 3.45 38.85
CA LYS A 132 -21.08 4.25 39.59
C LYS A 132 -20.57 5.67 39.66
N CYS A 133 -21.36 6.62 39.14
CA CYS A 133 -21.16 8.04 39.38
C CYS A 133 -22.05 8.47 40.55
N PHE A 134 -21.50 9.20 41.51
CA PHE A 134 -22.19 9.56 42.74
C PHE A 134 -21.85 11.00 43.18
N LEU A 135 -22.86 11.71 43.63
CA LEU A 135 -22.77 13.04 44.24
C LEU A 135 -23.18 12.94 45.72
N PRO A 136 -22.23 12.77 46.65
CA PRO A 136 -22.53 12.57 48.07
C PRO A 136 -23.37 13.69 48.69
N THR A 137 -23.14 14.95 48.29
CA THR A 137 -23.87 16.10 48.83
C THR A 137 -25.37 16.06 48.51
N LEU A 138 -25.74 15.43 47.39
CA LEU A 138 -27.12 15.35 46.92
C LEU A 138 -27.74 13.97 47.13
N ASP A 139 -26.95 12.99 47.55
CA ASP A 139 -27.31 11.57 47.62
C ASP A 139 -27.92 11.05 46.30
N THR A 140 -27.30 11.42 45.18
CA THR A 140 -27.75 11.04 43.82
C THR A 140 -26.67 10.25 43.11
N GLU A 141 -27.07 9.15 42.46
CA GLU A 141 -26.19 8.27 41.71
C GLU A 141 -26.80 7.82 40.39
N SER A 142 -25.93 7.38 39.50
CA SER A 142 -26.29 6.59 38.32
C SER A 142 -25.23 5.51 38.06
N VAL A 143 -25.62 4.52 37.27
CA VAL A 143 -24.80 3.35 36.96
C VAL A 143 -24.57 3.29 35.46
N VAL A 144 -23.32 3.01 35.07
CA VAL A 144 -22.90 2.87 33.68
C VAL A 144 -22.18 1.53 33.53
N GLN A 145 -22.59 0.72 32.55
CA GLN A 145 -21.89 -0.52 32.22
C GLN A 145 -20.93 -0.28 31.05
N LEU A 146 -19.70 -0.75 31.19
CA LEU A 146 -18.67 -0.71 30.14
C LEU A 146 -18.34 -2.14 29.69
N ALA A 147 -18.62 -2.43 28.42
CA ALA A 147 -18.13 -3.59 27.71
C ALA A 147 -16.87 -3.21 26.92
N VAL A 148 -15.81 -4.01 27.03
CA VAL A 148 -14.55 -3.77 26.30
C VAL A 148 -14.31 -4.89 25.31
N GLY A 149 -13.96 -4.50 24.09
CA GLY A 149 -13.59 -5.38 23.01
C GLY A 149 -12.16 -5.19 22.52
N SER A 150 -11.61 -6.22 21.89
CA SER A 150 -10.40 -6.16 21.10
C SER A 150 -10.70 -6.73 19.71
N VAL A 151 -10.22 -6.05 18.68
CA VAL A 151 -10.48 -6.37 17.28
C VAL A 151 -9.21 -6.22 16.47
N SER A 152 -9.06 -7.02 15.43
CA SER A 152 -7.93 -6.97 14.51
C SER A 152 -8.36 -7.27 13.08
N SER A 153 -7.50 -6.99 12.11
CA SER A 153 -7.81 -7.30 10.71
C SER A 153 -7.61 -8.79 10.42
N PRO A 154 -8.51 -9.44 9.65
CA PRO A 154 -8.28 -10.78 9.16
C PRO A 154 -7.24 -10.82 8.03
N GLU A 155 -6.42 -11.85 8.04
CA GLU A 155 -5.45 -12.21 7.00
C GLU A 155 -5.94 -13.45 6.27
N VAL A 156 -5.71 -13.54 4.96
CA VAL A 156 -6.14 -14.69 4.16
C VAL A 156 -4.99 -15.29 3.38
N ASP A 157 -4.79 -16.59 3.59
CA ASP A 157 -3.89 -17.43 2.83
C ASP A 157 -4.67 -18.14 1.71
N MET A 158 -4.03 -18.30 0.55
CA MET A 158 -4.60 -18.97 -0.62
C MET A 158 -3.70 -20.14 -1.04
N SER A 159 -4.29 -21.32 -1.26
CA SER A 159 -3.57 -22.51 -1.72
C SER A 159 -4.40 -23.32 -2.72
N THR A 160 -3.75 -23.97 -3.70
CA THR A 160 -4.43 -24.81 -4.69
C THR A 160 -4.61 -26.23 -4.14
N VAL A 161 -5.81 -26.80 -4.33
CA VAL A 161 -6.17 -28.16 -3.92
C VAL A 161 -6.81 -28.92 -5.07
N SER A 162 -6.94 -30.25 -4.97
CA SER A 162 -7.43 -31.11 -6.06
C SER A 162 -8.82 -30.75 -6.60
N ASN A 163 -9.65 -30.11 -5.78
CA ASN A 163 -11.04 -29.76 -6.08
C ASN A 163 -11.29 -28.24 -6.15
N GLY A 164 -10.26 -27.40 -6.20
CA GLY A 164 -10.43 -25.95 -6.29
C GLY A 164 -9.30 -25.16 -5.62
N VAL A 165 -9.65 -23.98 -5.09
CA VAL A 165 -8.75 -23.13 -4.33
C VAL A 165 -9.19 -23.11 -2.87
N LEU A 166 -8.29 -23.46 -1.95
CA LEU A 166 -8.50 -23.39 -0.51
C LEU A 166 -8.12 -22.00 -0.01
N LEU A 167 -9.10 -21.31 0.57
CA LEU A 167 -8.93 -20.05 1.27
C LEU A 167 -8.91 -20.32 2.78
N GLU A 168 -7.90 -19.82 3.47
CA GLU A 168 -7.79 -19.90 4.93
C GLU A 168 -7.72 -18.49 5.50
N CYS A 169 -8.74 -18.11 6.27
CA CYS A 169 -8.82 -16.82 6.94
C CYS A 169 -8.38 -16.97 8.39
N LYS A 170 -7.37 -16.21 8.81
CA LYS A 170 -6.84 -16.18 10.17
C LYS A 170 -6.92 -14.78 10.75
N SER A 171 -7.25 -14.67 12.02
CA SER A 171 -7.19 -13.39 12.72
C SER A 171 -6.88 -13.59 14.20
N LYS A 172 -5.99 -12.76 14.75
CA LYS A 172 -5.47 -12.87 16.12
C LYS A 172 -5.75 -11.60 16.92
N GLY A 173 -6.06 -11.74 18.19
CA GLY A 173 -6.16 -10.61 19.12
C GLY A 173 -7.60 -10.15 19.34
N TRP A 174 -8.56 -11.06 19.31
CA TRP A 174 -9.97 -10.75 19.48
C TRP A 174 -10.42 -10.95 20.92
N TYR A 175 -11.30 -10.09 21.42
CA TYR A 175 -12.03 -10.31 22.67
C TYR A 175 -13.35 -9.53 22.64
N PRO A 176 -14.51 -10.10 23.02
CA PRO A 176 -14.75 -11.50 23.35
C PRO A 176 -14.57 -12.43 22.13
N GLU A 177 -14.87 -13.73 22.27
CA GLU A 177 -14.73 -14.70 21.17
C GLU A 177 -15.51 -14.24 19.91
N PRO A 178 -14.86 -14.15 18.74
CA PRO A 178 -15.53 -13.75 17.51
C PRO A 178 -16.01 -14.95 16.68
N GLU A 179 -16.93 -14.69 15.75
CA GLU A 179 -17.36 -15.63 14.72
C GLU A 179 -16.70 -15.29 13.39
N VAL A 180 -16.34 -16.30 12.59
CA VAL A 180 -15.83 -16.12 11.23
C VAL A 180 -16.89 -16.57 10.24
N ILE A 181 -17.25 -15.70 9.30
CA ILE A 181 -18.20 -15.99 8.23
C ILE A 181 -17.58 -15.70 6.87
N TRP A 182 -17.95 -16.52 5.89
CA TRP A 182 -17.53 -16.39 4.50
C TRP A 182 -18.70 -15.93 3.66
N LEU A 183 -18.46 -14.93 2.82
CA LEU A 183 -19.46 -14.36 1.93
C LEU A 183 -18.98 -14.45 0.47
N ASP A 184 -19.91 -14.70 -0.45
CA ASP A 184 -19.68 -14.52 -1.88
C ASP A 184 -19.71 -13.03 -2.28
N ALA A 185 -19.54 -12.74 -3.57
CA ALA A 185 -19.54 -11.38 -4.12
C ALA A 185 -20.88 -10.65 -3.94
N GLU A 186 -21.98 -11.42 -3.83
CA GLU A 186 -23.33 -10.94 -3.63
C GLU A 186 -23.69 -10.78 -2.15
N GLY A 187 -22.83 -11.22 -1.22
CA GLY A 187 -23.02 -11.14 0.22
C GLY A 187 -23.78 -12.33 0.83
N ASN A 188 -23.93 -13.45 0.11
CA ASN A 188 -24.54 -14.67 0.64
C ASN A 188 -23.51 -15.52 1.39
N LEU A 189 -23.99 -16.25 2.40
CA LEU A 189 -23.15 -17.14 3.22
C LEU A 189 -22.65 -18.35 2.42
N LEU A 190 -21.37 -18.62 2.56
CA LEU A 190 -20.73 -19.83 2.03
C LEU A 190 -20.68 -20.94 3.08
N SER A 191 -20.82 -22.18 2.62
CA SER A 191 -20.62 -23.36 3.46
C SER A 191 -19.12 -23.59 3.68
N ALA A 192 -18.61 -23.15 4.82
CA ALA A 192 -17.21 -23.32 5.23
C ALA A 192 -17.02 -24.47 6.21
N GLY A 193 -15.77 -24.88 6.43
CA GLY A 193 -15.41 -25.79 7.52
C GLY A 193 -15.67 -25.16 8.90
N PRO A 194 -15.61 -25.97 9.98
CA PRO A 194 -15.76 -25.44 11.34
C PRO A 194 -14.69 -24.38 11.63
N THR A 195 -15.08 -23.31 12.30
CA THR A 195 -14.14 -22.30 12.79
C THR A 195 -13.31 -22.90 13.91
N GLU A 196 -11.99 -22.83 13.78
CA GLU A 196 -11.05 -23.17 14.84
C GLU A 196 -10.81 -21.91 15.69
N THR A 197 -11.17 -21.96 16.97
CA THR A 197 -10.90 -20.88 17.93
C THR A 197 -9.93 -21.36 19.01
N VAL A 198 -8.90 -20.55 19.27
CA VAL A 198 -7.88 -20.81 20.28
C VAL A 198 -7.73 -19.58 21.16
N ARG A 199 -7.80 -19.77 22.48
CA ARG A 199 -7.54 -18.71 23.47
C ARG A 199 -6.07 -18.70 23.85
N GLY A 200 -5.41 -17.57 23.63
CA GLY A 200 -4.00 -17.35 23.94
C GLY A 200 -3.73 -17.10 25.42
N PRO A 201 -2.44 -17.07 25.83
CA PRO A 201 -2.05 -16.75 27.21
C PRO A 201 -2.31 -15.28 27.59
N ASP A 202 -2.52 -14.41 26.60
CA ASP A 202 -2.93 -13.00 26.72
C ASP A 202 -4.45 -12.83 26.92
N ASP A 203 -5.17 -13.94 27.03
CA ASP A 203 -6.63 -14.00 27.12
C ASP A 203 -7.39 -13.58 25.86
N LEU A 204 -6.66 -13.41 24.74
CA LEU A 204 -7.23 -13.04 23.45
C LEU A 204 -7.46 -14.28 22.56
N TYR A 205 -8.48 -14.20 21.72
CA TYR A 205 -8.85 -15.25 20.78
C TYR A 205 -8.08 -15.09 19.46
N THR A 206 -7.63 -16.23 18.94
CA THR A 206 -7.18 -16.41 17.58
C THR A 206 -8.15 -17.33 16.88
N VAL A 207 -8.64 -16.92 15.71
CA VAL A 207 -9.62 -17.66 14.94
C VAL A 207 -9.09 -18.01 13.57
N SER A 208 -9.43 -19.19 13.09
CA SER A 208 -9.11 -19.68 11.74
C SER A 208 -10.32 -20.34 11.13
N SER A 209 -10.60 -20.08 9.86
CA SER A 209 -11.65 -20.77 9.11
C SER A 209 -11.19 -21.03 7.67
N ARG A 210 -11.60 -22.17 7.12
CA ARG A 210 -11.20 -22.63 5.79
C ARG A 210 -12.41 -22.88 4.90
N VAL A 211 -12.34 -22.44 3.65
CA VAL A 211 -13.35 -22.71 2.62
C VAL A 211 -12.67 -23.07 1.31
N THR A 212 -13.22 -24.07 0.58
CA THR A 212 -12.76 -24.40 -0.78
C THR A 212 -13.72 -23.78 -1.78
N VAL A 213 -13.20 -23.03 -2.74
CA VAL A 213 -13.98 -22.41 -3.81
C VAL A 213 -13.63 -23.04 -5.15
N GLU A 214 -14.64 -23.23 -6.00
CA GLU A 214 -14.51 -23.97 -7.27
C GLU A 214 -14.45 -23.05 -8.51
N LYS A 215 -14.66 -21.75 -8.33
CA LYS A 215 -14.74 -20.77 -9.42
C LYS A 215 -14.03 -19.48 -9.06
N SER A 216 -13.55 -18.79 -10.09
CA SER A 216 -13.03 -17.43 -9.98
C SER A 216 -14.16 -16.48 -9.67
N ASN A 217 -14.11 -15.87 -8.49
CA ASN A 217 -15.02 -14.82 -8.05
C ASN A 217 -14.34 -14.01 -6.92
N SER A 218 -15.04 -12.99 -6.44
CA SER A 218 -14.70 -12.30 -5.22
C SER A 218 -15.38 -12.95 -4.02
N PHE A 219 -14.66 -13.01 -2.91
CA PHE A 219 -15.11 -13.56 -1.64
C PHE A 219 -14.76 -12.60 -0.52
N THR A 220 -15.47 -12.68 0.59
CA THR A 220 -15.17 -11.89 1.79
C THR A 220 -15.07 -12.81 2.99
N CYS A 221 -13.96 -12.73 3.72
CA CYS A 221 -13.90 -13.24 5.07
C CYS A 221 -14.28 -12.10 6.02
N ARG A 222 -15.31 -12.31 6.83
CA ARG A 222 -15.74 -11.36 7.86
C ARG A 222 -15.65 -12.02 9.23
N VAL A 223 -14.95 -11.35 10.13
CA VAL A 223 -14.83 -11.71 11.54
C VAL A 223 -15.70 -10.75 12.35
N GLN A 224 -16.60 -11.28 13.18
CA GLN A 224 -17.63 -10.49 13.85
C GLN A 224 -17.82 -10.86 15.32
N GLN A 225 -18.11 -9.86 16.15
CA GLN A 225 -18.48 -10.01 17.56
C GLN A 225 -19.89 -9.47 17.75
N LYS A 226 -20.87 -10.36 17.77
CA LYS A 226 -22.29 -9.99 17.91
C LYS A 226 -22.58 -9.27 19.23
N THR A 227 -21.89 -9.63 20.30
CA THR A 227 -22.10 -9.08 21.66
C THR A 227 -21.75 -7.61 21.76
N ILE A 228 -20.80 -7.12 20.97
CA ILE A 228 -20.37 -5.71 20.96
C ILE A 228 -20.58 -5.03 19.60
N THR A 229 -21.27 -5.71 18.68
CA THR A 229 -21.58 -5.23 17.31
C THR A 229 -20.36 -4.75 16.54
N GLN A 230 -19.24 -5.48 16.66
CA GLN A 230 -18.00 -5.17 15.94
C GLN A 230 -17.73 -6.16 14.80
N THR A 231 -17.21 -5.65 13.70
CA THR A 231 -16.92 -6.43 12.48
C THR A 231 -15.64 -5.96 11.81
N ARG A 232 -14.84 -6.89 11.31
CA ARG A 232 -13.70 -6.64 10.42
C ARG A 232 -13.76 -7.61 9.25
N GLU A 233 -13.46 -7.14 8.06
CA GLU A 233 -13.56 -7.94 6.85
C GLU A 233 -12.38 -7.71 5.92
N THR A 234 -12.10 -8.70 5.09
CA THR A 234 -11.09 -8.64 4.04
C THR A 234 -11.67 -9.21 2.76
N HIS A 235 -11.41 -8.53 1.65
CA HIS A 235 -11.89 -8.90 0.33
C HIS A 235 -10.81 -9.70 -0.40
N ILE A 236 -11.22 -10.82 -0.97
CA ILE A 236 -10.35 -11.75 -1.66
C ILE A 236 -10.83 -11.86 -3.10
N HIS A 237 -9.92 -11.64 -4.05
CA HIS A 237 -10.19 -11.90 -5.45
C HIS A 237 -9.42 -13.16 -5.87
N VAL A 238 -10.13 -14.18 -6.36
CA VAL A 238 -9.50 -15.43 -6.80
C VAL A 238 -9.37 -15.43 -8.32
N PRO A 239 -8.15 -15.33 -8.88
CA PRO A 239 -7.95 -15.24 -10.33
C PRO A 239 -8.28 -16.55 -11.05
N ALA A 240 -8.74 -16.44 -12.30
CA ALA A 240 -9.15 -17.58 -13.12
C ALA A 240 -8.00 -18.56 -13.44
N GLU A 241 -6.76 -18.10 -13.43
CA GLU A 241 -5.56 -18.90 -13.74
C GLU A 241 -5.39 -20.08 -12.77
N LEU A 242 -5.84 -19.95 -11.52
CA LEU A 242 -5.76 -21.00 -10.49
C LEU A 242 -6.70 -22.18 -10.76
N PHE A 243 -7.70 -22.00 -11.63
CA PHE A 243 -8.68 -23.03 -12.02
C PHE A 243 -8.38 -23.65 -13.37
N VAL A 244 -7.31 -23.22 -14.05
CA VAL A 244 -6.90 -23.82 -15.33
C VAL A 244 -6.32 -25.19 -15.00
N VAL A 245 -7.19 -26.20 -15.06
CA VAL A 245 -6.77 -27.60 -15.17
C VAL A 245 -5.74 -27.63 -16.29
N GLN A 246 -4.54 -28.11 -15.97
CA GLN A 246 -3.46 -28.35 -16.92
C GLN A 246 -3.97 -29.36 -17.94
N SER A 247 -4.71 -28.88 -18.95
CA SER A 247 -5.16 -29.64 -20.09
C SER A 247 -3.90 -30.21 -20.66
N SER A 248 -3.70 -31.52 -20.48
CA SER A 248 -2.51 -32.25 -20.85
C SER A 248 -2.29 -32.14 -22.35
N SER A 249 -1.67 -31.03 -22.76
CA SER A 249 -1.16 -30.76 -24.09
C SER A 249 -0.13 -31.83 -24.45
N ALA A 250 0.52 -32.42 -23.44
CA ALA A 250 1.34 -33.62 -23.56
C ALA A 250 0.58 -34.77 -24.22
N VAL A 251 -0.67 -35.09 -23.82
CA VAL A 251 -1.45 -36.17 -24.47
C VAL A 251 -1.78 -35.82 -25.93
N ARG A 252 -2.14 -34.56 -26.22
CA ARG A 252 -2.44 -34.13 -27.60
C ARG A 252 -1.19 -34.15 -28.49
N ILE A 253 -0.05 -33.72 -27.96
CA ILE A 253 1.25 -33.75 -28.63
C ILE A 253 1.71 -35.20 -28.84
N SER A 254 1.55 -36.07 -27.85
CA SER A 254 1.88 -37.50 -27.98
C SER A 254 1.05 -38.19 -29.07
N ILE A 255 -0.26 -37.90 -29.15
CA ILE A 255 -1.12 -38.45 -30.21
C ILE A 255 -0.70 -37.90 -31.58
N SER A 256 -0.44 -36.59 -31.69
CA SER A 256 0.01 -35.96 -32.93
C SER A 256 1.35 -36.52 -33.42
N LEU A 257 2.33 -36.65 -32.51
CA LEU A 257 3.63 -37.25 -32.82
C LEU A 257 3.48 -38.71 -33.26
N PHE A 258 2.62 -39.49 -32.60
CA PHE A 258 2.38 -40.88 -32.99
C PHE A 258 1.77 -41.00 -34.39
N VAL A 259 0.82 -40.13 -34.73
CA VAL A 259 0.25 -40.05 -36.09
C VAL A 259 1.32 -39.62 -37.11
N CYS A 260 2.15 -38.64 -36.78
CA CYS A 260 3.28 -38.22 -37.62
C CYS A 260 4.29 -39.35 -37.84
N PHE A 261 4.63 -40.13 -36.80
CA PHE A 261 5.52 -41.28 -36.94
C PHE A 261 4.95 -42.38 -37.83
N ILE A 262 3.64 -42.65 -37.75
CA ILE A 262 2.96 -43.58 -38.66
C ILE A 262 3.00 -43.05 -40.10
N PHE A 263 2.77 -41.76 -40.29
CA PHE A 263 2.80 -41.14 -41.62
C PHE A 263 4.21 -41.14 -42.23
N ILE A 264 5.23 -40.79 -41.44
CA ILE A 264 6.64 -40.88 -41.83
C ILE A 264 7.02 -42.33 -42.12
N GLY A 265 6.58 -43.29 -41.31
CA GLY A 265 6.79 -44.72 -41.55
C GLY A 265 6.17 -45.20 -42.86
N ALA A 266 4.96 -44.74 -43.18
CA ALA A 266 4.29 -45.04 -44.45
C ALA A 266 5.02 -44.40 -45.65
N VAL A 267 5.46 -43.15 -45.53
CA VAL A 267 6.26 -42.47 -46.57
C VAL A 267 7.59 -43.17 -46.77
N VAL A 268 8.31 -43.52 -45.71
CA VAL A 268 9.57 -44.28 -45.78
C VAL A 268 9.34 -45.65 -46.40
N PHE A 269 8.23 -46.33 -46.10
CA PHE A 269 7.86 -47.60 -46.72
C PHE A 269 7.57 -47.45 -48.22
N ILE A 270 6.84 -46.40 -48.62
CA ILE A 270 6.58 -46.07 -50.03
C ILE A 270 7.89 -45.72 -50.75
N MET A 271 8.73 -44.89 -50.14
CA MET A 271 10.05 -44.52 -50.67
C MET A 271 10.95 -45.75 -50.77
N TRP A 272 10.98 -46.65 -49.79
CA TRP A 272 11.74 -47.90 -49.83
C TRP A 272 11.24 -48.82 -50.95
N ARG A 273 9.93 -48.83 -51.20
CA ARG A 273 9.32 -49.55 -52.33
C ARG A 273 9.68 -48.92 -53.68
N MET A 274 9.75 -47.59 -53.74
CA MET A 274 10.19 -46.85 -54.93
C MET A 274 11.70 -46.99 -55.18
N ARG A 275 12.51 -47.18 -54.12
CA ARG A 275 13.98 -47.31 -54.19
C ARG A 275 14.47 -48.69 -54.65
N GLN A 276 13.57 -49.65 -54.86
CA GLN A 276 13.87 -50.93 -55.53
C GLN A 276 13.81 -50.81 -57.07
N THR A 277 13.30 -49.70 -57.60
CA THR A 277 13.41 -49.33 -59.01
C THR A 277 14.38 -48.14 -59.12
N GLU A 278 15.45 -48.32 -59.87
CA GLU A 278 16.56 -47.37 -60.10
C GLU A 278 17.59 -47.23 -58.97
N LYS A 279 18.62 -48.09 -59.05
CA LYS A 279 19.98 -47.69 -58.73
C LYS A 279 20.61 -47.09 -59.99
N THR A 280 20.92 -45.79 -59.98
CA THR A 280 22.20 -45.27 -60.46
C THR A 280 22.40 -43.80 -60.05
N LYS A 281 23.54 -43.56 -59.39
CA LYS A 281 24.37 -42.33 -59.32
C LYS A 281 23.65 -40.98 -59.14
N THR A 282 23.95 -40.31 -58.03
CA THR A 282 24.75 -39.05 -58.00
C THR A 282 25.02 -38.73 -56.52
N ASP A 283 26.14 -39.20 -55.99
CA ASP A 283 26.83 -38.49 -54.91
C ASP A 283 27.67 -37.41 -55.59
N ASP A 284 27.10 -36.20 -55.69
CA ASP A 284 27.81 -34.92 -55.82
C ASP A 284 26.74 -33.82 -55.92
N LEU A 285 26.33 -33.28 -54.77
CA LEU A 285 25.74 -31.93 -54.54
C LEU A 285 25.12 -31.85 -53.13
N LEU A 286 25.92 -32.07 -52.09
CA LEU A 286 25.55 -31.69 -50.71
C LEU A 286 26.70 -30.99 -50.01
N MET A 287 27.12 -29.85 -50.55
CA MET A 287 27.88 -28.87 -49.78
C MET A 287 27.59 -27.43 -50.25
N GLU A 288 26.31 -27.03 -50.29
CA GLU A 288 25.98 -25.60 -50.43
C GLU A 288 24.64 -25.17 -49.81
N ASP A 289 24.22 -25.82 -48.71
CA ASP A 289 23.04 -25.38 -47.92
C ASP A 289 23.27 -25.42 -46.40
N ARG A 290 24.38 -26.01 -45.93
CA ARG A 290 24.65 -26.13 -44.48
C ARG A 290 25.24 -24.84 -43.87
N ARG A 291 25.82 -23.94 -44.68
CA ARG A 291 26.51 -22.72 -44.21
C ARG A 291 25.55 -21.55 -43.93
N HIS A 292 24.60 -21.32 -44.83
CA HIS A 292 23.55 -20.31 -44.69
C HIS A 292 22.62 -20.58 -43.49
N GLY A 293 22.25 -21.86 -43.26
CA GLY A 293 21.51 -22.26 -42.05
C GLY A 293 22.28 -21.94 -40.77
N THR A 294 23.59 -22.20 -40.76
CA THR A 294 24.46 -21.97 -39.58
C THR A 294 24.66 -20.48 -39.29
N ILE A 295 24.78 -19.62 -40.30
CA ILE A 295 24.95 -18.16 -40.12
C ILE A 295 23.63 -17.49 -39.72
N SER A 296 22.50 -17.90 -40.31
CA SER A 296 21.17 -17.42 -39.93
C SER A 296 20.80 -17.82 -38.48
N GLU A 297 21.14 -19.05 -38.07
CA GLU A 297 20.93 -19.52 -36.69
C GLU A 297 21.83 -18.77 -35.69
N LYS A 298 23.08 -18.48 -36.07
CA LYS A 298 23.98 -17.64 -35.27
C LYS A 298 23.45 -16.21 -35.11
N MET A 299 22.85 -15.62 -36.15
CA MET A 299 22.22 -14.29 -36.08
C MET A 299 21.07 -14.27 -35.06
N LYS A 300 20.13 -15.22 -35.16
CA LYS A 300 19.00 -15.33 -34.22
C LYS A 300 19.46 -15.48 -32.77
N HIS A 301 20.53 -16.25 -32.55
CA HIS A 301 21.12 -16.41 -31.22
C HIS A 301 21.75 -15.12 -30.68
N LEU A 302 22.39 -14.32 -31.54
CA LEU A 302 22.94 -13.00 -31.15
C LEU A 302 21.83 -12.00 -30.84
N ASP A 303 20.75 -11.98 -31.61
CA ASP A 303 19.59 -11.10 -31.37
C ASP A 303 18.91 -11.42 -30.03
N ASN A 304 18.65 -12.69 -29.74
CA ASN A 304 18.07 -13.12 -28.46
C ASN A 304 18.99 -12.78 -27.27
N ARG A 305 20.32 -12.93 -27.44
CA ARG A 305 21.29 -12.52 -26.40
C ARG A 305 21.32 -11.00 -26.21
N LYS A 306 21.14 -10.23 -27.26
CA LYS A 306 21.06 -8.76 -27.19
C LYS A 306 19.82 -8.32 -26.43
N GLU A 307 18.65 -8.83 -26.81
CA GLU A 307 17.36 -8.51 -26.18
C GLU A 307 17.39 -8.81 -24.68
N LYS A 308 17.86 -10.01 -24.31
CA LYS A 308 18.03 -10.39 -22.90
C LYS A 308 18.99 -9.47 -22.13
N LEU A 309 20.11 -9.08 -22.74
CA LEU A 309 21.08 -8.21 -22.08
C LEU A 309 20.55 -6.77 -21.93
N GLU A 310 19.73 -6.30 -22.87
CA GLU A 310 19.06 -5.01 -22.81
C GLU A 310 17.99 -4.99 -21.70
N GLU A 311 17.20 -6.07 -21.56
CA GLU A 311 16.26 -6.25 -20.45
C GLU A 311 16.98 -6.25 -19.10
N ASP A 312 18.07 -7.00 -18.96
CA ASP A 312 18.88 -7.05 -17.73
C ASP A 312 19.51 -5.67 -17.42
N PHE A 313 19.90 -4.90 -18.45
CA PHE A 313 20.42 -3.55 -18.29
C PHE A 313 19.34 -2.56 -17.81
N GLN A 314 18.14 -2.61 -18.39
CA GLN A 314 16.99 -1.79 -17.96
C GLN A 314 16.60 -2.09 -16.51
N LYS A 315 16.56 -3.37 -16.14
CA LYS A 315 16.28 -3.78 -14.76
C LYS A 315 17.32 -3.23 -13.77
N LYS A 316 18.60 -3.24 -14.12
CA LYS A 316 19.67 -2.68 -13.28
C LYS A 316 19.62 -1.16 -13.19
N GLU A 317 19.13 -0.49 -14.23
CA GLU A 317 18.88 0.95 -14.22
C GLU A 317 17.75 1.35 -13.26
N GLU A 318 16.67 0.56 -13.21
CA GLU A 318 15.59 0.71 -12.23
C GLU A 318 16.09 0.45 -10.81
N GLU A 319 16.80 -0.67 -10.58
CA GLU A 319 17.42 -0.98 -9.27
C GLU A 319 18.35 0.16 -8.79
N LEU A 320 19.13 0.77 -9.69
CA LEU A 320 20.02 1.88 -9.35
C LEU A 320 19.27 3.16 -8.97
N LYS A 321 18.13 3.43 -9.64
CA LYS A 321 17.27 4.56 -9.34
C LYS A 321 16.64 4.42 -7.96
N ASP A 322 16.08 3.24 -7.66
CA ASP A 322 15.45 2.93 -6.37
C ASP A 322 16.44 3.03 -5.20
N VAL A 323 17.63 2.45 -5.37
CA VAL A 323 18.71 2.53 -4.38
C VAL A 323 19.16 3.97 -4.15
N THR A 324 19.21 4.79 -5.20
CA THR A 324 19.56 6.21 -5.08
C THR A 324 18.48 7.00 -4.32
N GLU A 325 17.20 6.74 -4.57
CA GLU A 325 16.08 7.35 -3.85
C GLU A 325 16.02 6.92 -2.38
N MET A 326 16.35 5.65 -2.09
CA MET A 326 16.46 5.16 -0.72
C MET A 326 17.59 5.87 0.07
N ILE A 327 18.73 6.14 -0.57
CA ILE A 327 19.81 6.90 0.07
C ILE A 327 19.39 8.35 0.35
N THR A 328 18.72 9.02 -0.60
CA THR A 328 18.31 10.42 -0.40
C THR A 328 17.30 10.55 0.73
N THR A 329 16.30 9.67 0.78
CA THR A 329 15.29 9.63 1.85
C THR A 329 15.90 9.35 3.22
N LEU A 330 16.77 8.35 3.35
CA LEU A 330 17.47 8.04 4.60
C LEU A 330 18.39 9.17 5.05
N THR A 331 19.05 9.86 4.12
CA THR A 331 19.91 11.01 4.42
C THR A 331 19.11 12.18 4.98
N GLU A 332 17.93 12.44 4.43
CA GLU A 332 17.04 13.49 4.93
C GLU A 332 16.45 13.13 6.30
N GLN A 333 16.05 11.87 6.52
CA GLN A 333 15.60 11.39 7.83
C GLN A 333 16.70 11.54 8.90
N LYS A 334 17.95 11.18 8.56
CA LYS A 334 19.11 11.36 9.43
C LYS A 334 19.30 12.84 9.81
N LYS A 335 19.16 13.75 8.86
CA LYS A 335 19.26 15.19 9.09
C LYS A 335 18.18 15.69 10.05
N ASN A 336 16.92 15.32 9.83
CA ASN A 336 15.83 15.70 10.74
C ASN A 336 16.04 15.15 12.17
N LEU A 337 16.47 13.89 12.30
CA LEU A 337 16.80 13.30 13.61
C LEU A 337 17.95 14.04 14.31
N LYS A 338 18.95 14.49 13.54
CA LYS A 338 20.05 15.30 14.06
C LYS A 338 19.57 16.67 14.55
N ASP A 339 18.72 17.34 13.79
CA ASP A 339 18.13 18.63 14.18
C ASP A 339 17.27 18.49 15.45
N GLN A 340 16.50 17.40 15.56
CA GLN A 340 15.75 17.07 16.77
C GLN A 340 16.68 16.85 17.97
N ARG A 341 17.79 16.13 17.80
CA ARG A 341 18.80 15.91 18.84
C ARG A 341 19.40 17.24 19.32
N GLU A 342 19.76 18.13 18.41
CA GLU A 342 20.35 19.44 18.75
C GLU A 342 19.36 20.31 19.53
N LYS A 343 18.11 20.38 19.07
CA LYS A 343 17.03 21.10 19.77
C LYS A 343 16.71 20.52 21.13
N LEU A 344 16.74 19.19 21.24
CA LEU A 344 16.64 18.54 22.52
C LEU A 344 17.81 19.03 23.37
N THR A 345 19.06 18.87 22.93
CA THR A 345 20.26 19.11 23.74
C THR A 345 20.28 20.53 24.32
N SER A 346 19.88 21.54 23.52
CA SER A 346 19.74 22.92 24.00
C SER A 346 18.70 23.07 25.12
N LEU A 347 17.54 22.41 25.02
CA LEU A 347 16.53 22.39 26.10
C LEU A 347 17.06 21.75 27.40
N GLN A 348 18.00 20.79 27.31
CA GLN A 348 18.62 20.20 28.50
C GLN A 348 19.56 21.19 29.20
N GLU A 349 20.35 21.93 28.43
CA GLU A 349 21.30 22.93 28.95
C GLU A 349 20.58 24.13 29.58
N ASP A 350 19.52 24.62 28.94
CA ASP A 350 18.68 25.71 29.43
C ASP A 350 18.02 25.36 30.78
N ASN A 351 17.40 24.17 30.85
CA ASN A 351 16.78 23.68 32.09
C ASN A 351 17.81 23.45 33.21
N THR A 352 19.05 23.07 32.86
CA THR A 352 20.15 22.89 33.83
C THR A 352 20.66 24.23 34.36
N GLN A 353 20.62 25.30 33.56
CA GLN A 353 20.95 26.66 34.01
C GLN A 353 19.87 27.27 34.91
N ILE A 354 18.59 27.20 34.51
CA ILE A 354 17.45 27.74 35.28
C ILE A 354 17.40 27.13 36.69
N LEU A 355 17.69 25.83 36.80
CA LEU A 355 17.75 25.14 38.09
C LEU A 355 18.88 25.66 39.00
N LYS A 356 20.04 26.02 38.45
CA LYS A 356 21.16 26.57 39.23
C LYS A 356 20.82 27.96 39.80
N THR A 357 19.99 28.73 39.11
CA THR A 357 19.55 30.06 39.56
C THR A 357 18.45 30.02 40.63
N ASP A 358 17.56 29.00 40.59
CA ASP A 358 16.37 28.93 41.46
C ASP A 358 16.56 28.18 42.81
N ILE A 359 17.71 27.54 43.04
CA ILE A 359 18.06 26.80 44.28
C ILE A 359 18.32 27.72 45.51
N LYS A 360 17.76 28.94 45.54
CA LYS A 360 17.90 29.90 46.67
C LYS A 360 16.73 30.01 47.68
N LYS A 361 15.62 29.26 47.57
CA LYS A 361 14.52 29.27 48.60
C LYS A 361 14.14 27.86 49.10
N LYS A 362 14.03 27.63 50.42
CA LYS A 362 14.48 26.36 51.05
C LYS A 362 13.44 25.30 51.47
N GLU A 363 12.13 25.41 51.23
CA GLU A 363 11.18 24.43 51.82
C GLU A 363 10.30 23.59 50.87
N LYS A 364 10.39 23.73 49.54
CA LYS A 364 9.70 22.84 48.55
C LYS A 364 10.65 21.89 47.80
N ARG A 365 11.85 21.65 48.36
CA ARG A 365 13.04 21.30 47.57
C ARG A 365 13.20 19.82 47.22
N GLU A 366 12.82 18.87 48.08
CA GLU A 366 13.14 17.45 47.85
C GLU A 366 12.21 16.75 46.85
N LYS A 367 10.88 16.97 46.93
CA LYS A 367 9.94 16.35 45.98
C LYS A 367 10.11 16.87 44.54
N ILE A 368 10.42 18.16 44.39
CA ILE A 368 10.72 18.78 43.08
C ILE A 368 12.05 18.27 42.53
N LYS A 369 13.03 18.04 43.40
CA LYS A 369 14.34 17.50 43.01
C LYS A 369 14.24 16.04 42.56
N GLU A 370 13.42 15.23 43.21
CA GLU A 370 13.15 13.85 42.78
C GLU A 370 12.43 13.79 41.42
N ASP A 371 11.37 14.59 41.21
CA ASP A 371 10.67 14.67 39.91
C ASP A 371 11.60 15.15 38.78
N LEU A 372 12.47 16.11 39.09
CA LEU A 372 13.43 16.64 38.13
C LEU A 372 14.55 15.65 37.79
N GLU A 373 15.07 14.93 38.79
CA GLU A 373 16.05 13.85 38.54
C GLU A 373 15.41 12.70 37.75
N MET A 374 14.12 12.42 37.95
CA MET A 374 13.37 11.45 37.14
C MET A 374 13.26 11.92 35.68
N ARG A 375 12.78 13.15 35.45
CA ARG A 375 12.66 13.74 34.11
C ARG A 375 14.01 13.84 33.38
N LYS A 376 15.09 14.11 34.12
CA LYS A 376 16.47 14.12 33.59
C LYS A 376 16.93 12.73 33.12
N ARG A 377 16.52 11.66 33.81
CA ARG A 377 16.79 10.28 33.38
C ARG A 377 16.00 9.92 32.13
N GLU A 378 14.71 10.27 32.07
CA GLU A 378 13.87 10.03 30.88
C GLU A 378 14.45 10.73 29.64
N TYR A 379 14.83 12.00 29.82
CA TYR A 379 15.42 12.80 28.77
C TYR A 379 16.78 12.26 28.31
N LYS A 380 17.63 11.81 29.25
CA LYS A 380 18.91 11.15 28.93
C LYS A 380 18.70 9.84 28.17
N ALA A 381 17.70 9.04 28.56
CA ALA A 381 17.35 7.81 27.86
C ALA A 381 16.84 8.09 26.43
N LEU A 382 16.05 9.15 26.25
CA LEU A 382 15.58 9.59 24.94
C LEU A 382 16.75 10.01 24.03
N LEU A 383 17.72 10.77 24.53
CA LEU A 383 18.93 11.12 23.77
C LEU A 383 19.75 9.89 23.38
N GLN A 384 19.92 8.92 24.28
CA GLN A 384 20.63 7.67 23.98
C GLN A 384 19.92 6.86 22.89
N ASN A 385 18.59 6.82 22.89
CA ASN A 385 17.81 6.15 21.84
C ASN A 385 17.97 6.85 20.48
N ILE A 386 17.95 8.19 20.46
CA ILE A 386 18.17 8.97 19.23
C ILE A 386 19.59 8.76 18.68
N GLU A 387 20.60 8.72 19.54
CA GLU A 387 21.99 8.47 19.14
C GLU A 387 22.15 7.07 18.55
N LYS A 388 21.57 6.06 19.19
CA LYS A 388 21.53 4.70 18.63
C LYS A 388 20.82 4.64 17.28
N LEU A 389 19.70 5.36 17.13
CA LEU A 389 18.97 5.41 15.87
C LEU A 389 19.79 6.08 14.75
N LEU A 390 20.51 7.16 15.06
CA LEU A 390 21.42 7.84 14.13
C LEU A 390 22.56 6.91 13.68
N GLU A 391 23.16 6.17 14.61
CA GLU A 391 24.20 5.17 14.29
C GLU A 391 23.67 4.06 13.38
N THR A 392 22.49 3.50 13.68
CA THR A 392 21.88 2.47 12.83
C THR A 392 21.51 2.99 11.44
N THR A 393 21.04 4.24 11.34
CA THR A 393 20.70 4.88 10.06
C THR A 393 21.96 5.11 9.22
N GLU A 394 23.07 5.49 9.85
CA GLU A 394 24.36 5.69 9.19
C GLU A 394 24.95 4.38 8.64
N ASP A 395 24.89 3.29 9.42
CA ASP A 395 25.29 1.95 8.97
C ASP A 395 24.46 1.48 7.77
N LEU A 396 23.14 1.71 7.78
CA LEU A 396 22.27 1.40 6.65
C LEU A 396 22.64 2.20 5.39
N ILE A 397 22.88 3.51 5.52
CA ILE A 397 23.31 4.35 4.39
C ILE A 397 24.62 3.85 3.79
N ILE A 398 25.59 3.44 4.61
CA ILE A 398 26.87 2.88 4.14
C ILE A 398 26.62 1.59 3.35
N LYS A 399 25.88 0.64 3.90
CA LYS A 399 25.56 -0.64 3.23
C LYS A 399 24.82 -0.45 1.90
N ILE A 400 23.88 0.49 1.86
CA ILE A 400 23.13 0.80 0.63
C ILE A 400 24.03 1.50 -0.40
N SER A 401 24.96 2.36 0.05
CA SER A 401 25.96 3.00 -0.82
C SER A 401 26.94 2.00 -1.42
N GLU A 402 27.36 0.99 -0.66
CA GLU A 402 28.17 -0.13 -1.19
C GLU A 402 27.41 -0.93 -2.24
N ARG A 403 26.13 -1.24 -2.00
CA ARG A 403 25.26 -1.90 -3.00
C ARG A 403 25.13 -1.05 -4.26
N LYS A 404 24.97 0.26 -4.13
CA LYS A 404 24.92 1.20 -5.25
C LYS A 404 26.18 1.11 -6.12
N ALA A 405 27.36 1.18 -5.51
CA ALA A 405 28.64 1.09 -6.24
C ALA A 405 28.82 -0.24 -6.97
N LYS A 406 28.32 -1.34 -6.39
CA LYS A 406 28.31 -2.65 -7.05
C LYS A 406 27.41 -2.66 -8.29
N ILE A 407 26.19 -2.11 -8.18
CA ILE A 407 25.25 -2.02 -9.31
C ILE A 407 25.82 -1.14 -10.44
N GLU A 408 26.48 -0.03 -10.10
CA GLU A 408 27.16 0.84 -11.09
C GLU A 408 28.28 0.10 -11.82
N THR A 409 29.05 -0.73 -11.10
CA THR A 409 30.10 -1.56 -11.70
C THR A 409 29.53 -2.63 -12.64
N ASP A 410 28.47 -3.31 -12.19
CA ASP A 410 27.76 -4.31 -13.01
C ASP A 410 27.19 -3.66 -14.29
N LYS A 411 26.63 -2.44 -14.19
CA LYS A 411 26.10 -1.67 -15.33
C LYS A 411 27.19 -1.34 -16.34
N GLU A 412 28.36 -0.90 -15.88
CA GLU A 412 29.50 -0.59 -16.76
C GLU A 412 30.03 -1.85 -17.46
N GLN A 413 30.05 -3.00 -16.77
CA GLN A 413 30.44 -4.28 -17.36
C GLN A 413 29.44 -4.73 -18.44
N MET A 414 28.13 -4.66 -18.16
CA MET A 414 27.10 -4.99 -19.15
C MET A 414 27.16 -4.08 -20.38
N ASN A 415 27.40 -2.78 -20.21
CA ASN A 415 27.56 -1.84 -21.32
C ASN A 415 28.74 -2.21 -22.24
N LYS A 416 29.86 -2.67 -21.66
CA LYS A 416 30.99 -3.18 -22.45
C LYS A 416 30.62 -4.44 -23.23
N THR A 417 29.95 -5.39 -22.59
CA THR A 417 29.46 -6.63 -23.25
C THR A 417 28.46 -6.32 -24.36
N LEU A 418 27.59 -5.32 -24.17
CA LEU A 418 26.63 -4.89 -25.18
C LEU A 418 27.35 -4.36 -26.44
N LYS A 419 28.35 -3.49 -26.26
CA LYS A 419 29.17 -2.96 -27.38
C LYS A 419 29.91 -4.06 -28.14
N GLU A 420 30.46 -5.05 -27.44
CA GLU A 420 31.13 -6.20 -28.05
C GLU A 420 30.14 -7.06 -28.86
N LEU A 421 28.95 -7.30 -28.30
CA LEU A 421 27.91 -8.08 -28.95
C LEU A 421 27.33 -7.38 -30.18
N GLU A 422 27.17 -6.05 -30.14
CA GLU A 422 26.79 -5.24 -31.30
C GLU A 422 27.82 -5.34 -32.43
N LYS A 423 29.12 -5.32 -32.08
CA LYS A 423 30.19 -5.50 -33.07
C LYS A 423 30.13 -6.89 -33.71
N GLU A 424 29.95 -7.96 -32.91
CA GLU A 424 29.82 -9.33 -33.44
C GLU A 424 28.58 -9.49 -34.33
N ARG A 425 27.47 -8.82 -33.99
CA ARG A 425 26.25 -8.80 -34.80
C ARG A 425 26.48 -8.11 -36.14
N GLU A 426 27.12 -6.93 -36.17
CA GLU A 426 27.42 -6.22 -37.42
C GLU A 426 28.37 -7.01 -38.32
N GLU A 427 29.36 -7.70 -37.75
CA GLU A 427 30.26 -8.59 -38.50
C GLU A 427 29.51 -9.80 -39.07
N THR A 428 28.56 -10.37 -38.32
CA THR A 428 27.74 -11.50 -38.76
C THR A 428 26.73 -11.07 -39.82
N LYS A 429 26.18 -9.86 -39.71
CA LYS A 429 25.28 -9.25 -40.70
C LYS A 429 25.96 -9.09 -42.06
N LYS A 430 27.16 -8.51 -42.08
CA LYS A 430 27.95 -8.36 -43.31
C LYS A 430 28.24 -9.71 -43.98
N LYS A 431 28.50 -10.76 -43.18
CA LYS A 431 28.72 -12.12 -43.70
C LYS A 431 27.46 -12.71 -44.34
N LEU A 432 26.30 -12.44 -43.76
CA LEU A 432 25.00 -12.87 -44.31
C LEU A 432 24.72 -12.16 -45.64
N GLU A 433 24.89 -10.84 -45.69
CA GLU A 433 24.70 -10.03 -46.90
C GLU A 433 25.64 -10.49 -48.05
N LEU A 434 26.92 -10.74 -47.75
CA LEU A 434 27.88 -11.30 -48.72
C LEU A 434 27.51 -12.70 -49.22
N GLU A 435 26.83 -13.52 -48.42
CA GLU A 435 26.38 -14.85 -48.81
C GLU A 435 25.11 -14.78 -49.66
N GLU A 436 24.20 -13.85 -49.36
CA GLU A 436 23.02 -13.55 -50.18
C GLU A 436 23.41 -12.99 -51.55
N GLU A 437 24.35 -12.05 -51.61
CA GLU A 437 24.88 -11.51 -52.87
C GLU A 437 25.56 -12.60 -53.71
N ARG A 438 26.36 -13.49 -53.09
CA ARG A 438 26.97 -14.64 -53.76
C ARG A 438 25.92 -15.58 -54.35
N LYS A 439 24.85 -15.87 -53.61
CA LYS A 439 23.75 -16.72 -54.10
C LYS A 439 23.05 -16.10 -55.31
N ALA A 440 22.77 -14.80 -55.26
CA ALA A 440 22.16 -14.07 -56.37
C ALA A 440 23.03 -14.09 -57.63
N LEU A 441 24.35 -13.93 -57.50
CA LEU A 441 25.30 -14.03 -58.63
C LEU A 441 25.31 -15.42 -59.28
N ILE A 442 25.32 -16.50 -58.47
CA ILE A 442 25.27 -17.88 -58.97
C ILE A 442 23.95 -18.17 -59.70
N GLU A 443 22.84 -17.59 -59.24
CA GLU A 443 21.53 -17.73 -59.88
C GLU A 443 21.47 -17.04 -61.25
N VAL A 444 22.04 -15.83 -61.36
CA VAL A 444 22.19 -15.10 -62.63
C VAL A 444 23.11 -15.84 -63.61
N GLU A 445 24.21 -16.44 -63.14
CA GLU A 445 25.14 -17.21 -63.99
C GLU A 445 24.46 -18.46 -64.56
N LYS A 446 23.67 -19.18 -63.75
CA LYS A 446 22.84 -20.33 -64.18
C LYS A 446 21.72 -19.95 -65.16
N GLU A 447 21.28 -18.69 -65.16
CA GLU A 447 20.27 -18.19 -66.08
C GLU A 447 20.88 -17.70 -67.40
N THR A 448 22.14 -17.26 -67.37
CA THR A 448 22.91 -16.81 -68.54
C THR A 448 23.39 -17.98 -69.41
N GLU A 449 23.72 -19.14 -68.80
CA GLU A 449 24.09 -20.37 -69.53
C GLU A 449 22.90 -21.06 -70.25
N ARG A 450 21.65 -20.57 -70.08
CA ARG A 450 20.44 -21.22 -70.61
C ARG A 450 19.87 -20.57 -71.89
N LYS A 451 20.61 -19.71 -72.58
CA LYS A 451 20.21 -19.15 -73.90
C LYS A 451 21.05 -19.73 -75.06
N PRO A 452 20.44 -20.39 -76.07
CA PRO A 452 21.12 -20.69 -77.32
C PRO A 452 20.96 -19.55 -78.34
N GLU A 453 22.05 -19.27 -79.04
CA GLU A 453 22.22 -18.33 -80.15
C GLU A 453 21.92 -19.03 -81.49
N VAL A 454 20.94 -18.56 -82.30
CA VAL A 454 20.75 -18.99 -83.70
C VAL A 454 20.17 -17.87 -84.60
N GLU A 455 20.98 -17.51 -85.61
CA GLU A 455 20.75 -17.05 -87.00
C GLU A 455 20.18 -15.65 -87.41
N GLN A 456 20.98 -14.97 -88.26
CA GLN A 456 20.60 -14.22 -89.47
C GLN A 456 21.06 -15.05 -90.71
N PRO A 457 20.75 -14.74 -92.00
CA PRO A 457 20.12 -13.52 -92.60
C PRO A 457 19.08 -13.80 -93.72
N GLU A 458 18.38 -12.76 -94.21
CA GLU A 458 18.03 -12.63 -95.65
C GLU A 458 17.59 -11.19 -96.03
N GLU A 459 18.09 -10.72 -97.19
CA GLU A 459 17.75 -9.48 -97.89
C GLU A 459 16.50 -9.66 -98.76
N GLU A 460 15.61 -8.66 -98.84
CA GLU A 460 15.20 -8.05 -100.13
C GLU A 460 14.35 -6.76 -99.97
N LYS A 461 14.45 -5.90 -100.99
CA LYS A 461 13.85 -4.56 -101.16
C LYS A 461 12.39 -4.64 -101.66
N GLU A 462 11.51 -3.71 -101.26
CA GLU A 462 11.02 -2.58 -102.08
C GLU A 462 9.85 -1.78 -101.45
N LYS A 463 9.96 -0.44 -101.52
CA LYS A 463 8.97 0.65 -101.73
C LYS A 463 7.57 0.66 -101.06
N GLY A 464 7.29 1.81 -100.42
CA GLY A 464 6.13 2.65 -100.78
C GLY A 464 5.27 3.24 -99.64
N LYS A 465 5.34 4.58 -99.47
CA LYS A 465 4.24 5.59 -99.23
C LYS A 465 3.20 5.32 -98.10
N GLU A 466 2.66 6.25 -97.31
CA GLU A 466 2.56 7.73 -97.23
C GLU A 466 1.75 8.05 -95.93
N GLY A 467 1.94 9.21 -95.29
CA GLY A 467 0.83 9.94 -94.63
C GLY A 467 0.81 10.17 -93.10
N GLY A 468 0.97 11.46 -92.71
CA GLY A 468 0.25 12.13 -91.60
C GLY A 468 0.91 12.12 -90.20
N GLN A 469 1.65 13.14 -89.72
CA GLN A 469 1.20 14.47 -89.22
C GLN A 469 0.30 14.34 -87.97
N LYS A 470 0.60 14.85 -86.76
CA LYS A 470 0.79 16.26 -86.32
C LYS A 470 1.05 16.22 -84.79
N GLY A 471 2.07 16.88 -84.24
CA GLY A 471 1.97 18.16 -83.52
C GLY A 471 2.58 18.02 -82.11
N LYS A 472 3.69 18.71 -81.80
CA LYS A 472 3.78 20.04 -81.13
C LYS A 472 3.24 20.03 -79.70
N ASP A 473 3.85 20.64 -78.69
CA ASP A 473 5.07 21.46 -78.54
C ASP A 473 5.20 21.75 -77.03
N THR A 474 6.42 22.06 -76.57
CA THR A 474 6.78 22.95 -75.42
C THR A 474 6.21 22.61 -74.02
N GLY A 475 6.88 22.77 -72.88
CA GLY A 475 7.97 23.65 -72.44
C GLY A 475 7.75 23.84 -70.93
N LYS A 476 8.72 23.48 -70.07
CA LYS A 476 9.61 24.39 -69.35
C LYS A 476 9.05 24.93 -68.02
N ASN A 477 9.71 24.60 -66.90
CA ASN A 477 10.24 25.54 -65.89
C ASN A 477 10.45 24.86 -64.52
N ASP A 478 11.72 24.85 -64.08
CA ASP A 478 12.19 24.87 -62.67
C ASP A 478 11.87 26.26 -62.02
N PRO A 479 12.40 26.63 -60.83
CA PRO A 479 12.39 26.02 -59.48
C PRO A 479 12.02 27.06 -58.36
N SER A 480 11.88 26.64 -57.09
CA SER A 480 12.36 27.28 -55.82
C SER A 480 11.58 26.71 -54.60
N SER A 481 12.18 26.29 -53.47
CA SER A 481 12.69 27.11 -52.33
C SER A 481 11.67 28.20 -51.94
N THR A 482 11.07 28.27 -50.75
CA THR A 482 11.60 28.30 -49.37
C THR A 482 10.43 28.35 -48.36
N ASP A 483 10.65 27.79 -47.17
CA ASP A 483 10.28 28.24 -45.81
C ASP A 483 8.82 28.49 -45.31
N ALA A 484 8.50 27.69 -44.28
CA ALA A 484 8.21 28.08 -42.87
C ALA A 484 6.76 28.29 -42.34
N VAL A 485 6.65 27.94 -41.04
CA VAL A 485 5.66 28.30 -39.99
C VAL A 485 4.44 27.35 -39.94
N VAL A 486 4.11 26.62 -38.85
CA VAL A 486 4.19 26.79 -37.37
C VAL A 486 4.66 25.51 -36.70
#